data_AF-A0A1W6JZY0-F1
#
_entry.id   AF-A0A1W6JZY0-F1
#
_cell.length_a   1.000
_cell.length_b   1.000
_cell.length_c   1.000
_cell.angle_alpha   90.00
_cell.angle_beta   90.00
_cell.angle_gamma   90.00
#
_symmetry.space_group_name_H-M   'P 1'
#
loop_
_entity.id
_entity.type
_entity.pdbx_description
1 polymer ?
#
loop_
_entity_poly.entity_id
_entity_poly.type
_entity_poly.pdbx_seq_one_letter_code
_entity_poly.pdbx_strand_id
1 'polypeptide(L)' 'MPPITHKCNYCGKEILPGTGMMYVRNDGTILWFCSSKCRKYMLKYHKDPRKLKWTSSYIRVRK' A
#
# COMPACT_ATOMS: atom_id res chain seq x y z
N MET A 1 -8.81 -9.92 -22.18
CA MET A 1 -9.20 -8.94 -21.15
C MET A 1 -8.07 -8.84 -20.15
N PRO A 2 -7.38 -7.70 -20.03
CA PRO A 2 -6.26 -7.57 -19.10
C PRO A 2 -6.76 -7.65 -17.65
N PRO A 3 -6.04 -8.33 -16.75
CA PRO A 3 -6.41 -8.39 -15.35
C PRO A 3 -6.34 -7.00 -14.71
N ILE A 4 -7.33 -6.68 -13.89
CA ILE A 4 -7.37 -5.43 -13.14
C ILE A 4 -6.29 -5.52 -12.06
N THR A 5 -5.22 -4.73 -12.20
CA THR A 5 -4.15 -4.63 -11.22
C THR A 5 -4.34 -3.40 -10.35
N HIS A 6 -4.18 -3.55 -9.04
CA HIS A 6 -4.25 -2.43 -8.09
C HIS A 6 -2.86 -2.07 -7.61
N LYS A 7 -2.62 -0.81 -7.24
CA LYS A 7 -1.35 -0.40 -6.61
C LYS A 7 -1.52 -0.27 -5.11
N CYS A 8 -0.60 -0.84 -4.35
CA CYS A 8 -0.58 -0.72 -2.90
C CYS A 8 -0.23 0.72 -2.50
N ASN A 9 -1.11 1.35 -1.73
CA ASN A 9 -0.95 2.75 -1.33
C ASN A 9 0.22 2.97 -0.37
N TYR A 10 0.68 1.92 0.31
CA TYR A 10 1.76 1.99 1.29
C TYR A 10 3.13 1.73 0.67
N CYS A 11 3.31 0.55 0.06
CA CYS A 11 4.61 0.10 -0.43
C CYS A 11 4.84 0.40 -1.91
N GLY A 12 3.81 0.84 -2.65
CA GLY A 12 3.88 1.14 -4.08
C GLY A 12 3.99 -0.09 -5.01
N LYS A 13 3.92 -1.30 -4.46
CA LYS A 13 3.93 -2.54 -5.25
C LYS A 13 2.58 -2.78 -5.92
N GLU A 14 2.60 -3.46 -7.06
CA GLU A 14 1.40 -3.92 -7.74
C GLU A 14 0.78 -5.10 -6.97
N ILE A 15 -0.54 -5.12 -6.98
CA ILE A 15 -1.39 -6.11 -6.33
C ILE A 15 -2.04 -6.89 -7.47
N LEU A 16 -1.71 -8.18 -7.51
CA LEU A 16 -2.30 -9.12 -8.43
C LEU A 16 -3.79 -9.31 -8.13
N PRO A 17 -4.62 -9.57 -9.16
CA PRO A 17 -6.04 -9.85 -8.96
C PRO A 17 -6.21 -11.05 -8.01
N GLY A 18 -7.21 -10.96 -7.13
CA GLY A 18 -7.47 -11.99 -6.10
C GLY A 18 -6.51 -11.97 -4.90
N THR A 19 -5.52 -11.08 -4.87
CA THR A 19 -4.59 -10.92 -3.74
C THR A 19 -4.73 -9.53 -3.12
N GLY A 20 -4.39 -9.39 -1.84
CA GLY A 20 -4.39 -8.11 -1.14
C GLY A 20 -5.67 -7.83 -0.37
N MET A 21 -5.82 -6.58 0.09
CA MET A 21 -6.97 -6.13 0.87
C MET A 21 -7.32 -4.69 0.53
N MET A 22 -8.61 -4.41 0.49
CA MET A 22 -9.17 -3.07 0.38
C MET A 22 -9.57 -2.59 1.78
N TYR A 23 -9.17 -1.38 2.13
CA TYR A 23 -9.54 -0.73 3.38
C TYR A 23 -10.20 0.61 3.08
N VAL A 24 -11.46 0.76 3.47
CA VAL A 24 -12.22 1.99 3.28
C VAL A 24 -12.18 2.77 4.58
N ARG A 25 -11.72 4.02 4.54
CA ARG A 25 -11.75 4.91 5.70
C ARG A 25 -13.14 5.57 5.82
N ASN A 26 -13.42 6.14 7.00
CA ASN A 26 -14.69 6.81 7.27
C ASN A 26 -14.92 8.04 6.38
N ASP A 27 -13.84 8.65 5.88
CA ASP A 27 -13.85 9.75 4.89
C ASP A 27 -14.13 9.28 3.45
N GLY A 28 -14.41 7.99 3.23
CA GLY A 28 -14.65 7.42 1.89
C GLY A 28 -13.36 7.11 1.10
N THR A 29 -12.19 7.45 1.64
CA THR A 29 -10.92 7.16 0.98
C THR A 29 -10.64 5.66 0.95
N ILE A 30 -10.46 5.11 -0.25
CA ILE A 30 -10.15 3.70 -0.48
C ILE A 30 -8.62 3.51 -0.49
N LEU A 31 -8.13 2.66 0.40
CA LEU A 31 -6.73 2.30 0.52
C LEU A 31 -6.54 0.83 0.14
N TRP A 32 -5.70 0.59 -0.87
CA TRP A 32 -5.30 -0.74 -1.29
C TRP A 32 -4.01 -1.18 -0.60
N PHE A 33 -4.01 -2.40 -0.06
CA PHE A 33 -2.84 -2.98 0.61
C PHE A 33 -2.47 -4.32 -0.01
N CYS A 34 -1.18 -4.52 -0.31
CA CYS A 34 -0.69 -5.80 -0.81
C CYS A 34 -0.61 -6.89 0.28
N SER A 35 -0.49 -6.51 1.55
CA SER A 35 -0.31 -7.47 2.65
C SER A 35 -0.73 -6.91 4.00
N SER A 36 -0.99 -7.82 4.95
CA SER A 36 -1.24 -7.49 6.35
C SER A 36 -0.10 -6.68 6.99
N LYS A 37 1.14 -6.83 6.51
CA LYS A 37 2.28 -6.02 6.96
C LYS A 37 2.06 -4.54 6.61
N CYS A 38 1.71 -4.24 5.37
CA CYS A 38 1.47 -2.85 4.93
C CYS A 38 0.32 -2.20 5.70
N ARG A 39 -0.77 -2.96 5.90
CA ARG A 39 -1.93 -2.51 6.70
C ARG A 39 -1.53 -2.18 8.14
N LYS A 40 -0.85 -3.09 8.84
CA LYS A 40 -0.43 -2.87 10.25
C LYS A 40 0.53 -1.68 10.37
N TYR A 41 1.48 -1.54 9.44
CA TYR A 41 2.42 -0.44 9.46
C TYR A 41 1.76 0.93 9.29
N MET A 42 0.78 1.04 8.39
CA MET A 42 0.05 2.29 8.14
C MET A 42 -0.98 2.58 9.24
N LEU A 43 -1.81 1.59 9.61
CA LEU A 43 -2.96 1.79 10.49
C LEU A 43 -2.65 1.64 11.98
N LYS A 44 -1.76 0.71 12.36
CA LYS A 44 -1.46 0.42 13.78
C LYS A 44 -0.20 1.14 14.25
N TYR A 45 0.84 1.14 13.43
CA TYR A 45 2.14 1.71 13.81
C TYR A 45 2.34 3.15 13.31
N HIS A 46 1.42 3.67 12.49
CA HIS A 46 1.49 5.01 11.88
C HIS A 46 2.88 5.34 11.32
N LYS A 47 3.56 4.35 10.73
CA LYS A 47 4.89 4.55 10.18
C LYS A 47 4.77 5.20 8.80
N ASP A 48 5.51 6.28 8.60
CA ASP A 48 5.64 6.89 7.28
C ASP A 48 6.36 5.92 6.33
N PRO A 49 5.78 5.59 5.17
CA PRO A 49 6.46 4.76 4.17
C PRO A 49 7.74 5.46 3.69
N ARG A 50 7.76 6.80 3.62
CA ARG A 50 8.93 7.61 3.25
C ARG A 50 10.15 7.44 4.16
N LYS A 51 10.00 6.86 5.35
CA LYS A 51 11.11 6.60 6.28
C LYS A 51 11.59 5.14 6.24
N LEU A 52 10.87 4.25 5.55
CA LEU A 52 11.16 2.81 5.52
C LEU A 52 11.85 2.39 4.22
N LYS A 53 13.11 1.96 4.36
CA LYS A 53 14.01 1.59 3.26
C LYS A 53 13.43 0.59 2.24
N TRP A 54 12.53 -0.29 2.68
CA TRP A 54 11.97 -1.36 1.84
C TRP A 54 10.72 -0.95 1.04
N THR A 55 10.18 0.25 1.24
CA THR A 55 9.01 0.72 0.48
C THR A 55 9.45 1.42 -0.82
N SER A 56 8.68 1.26 -1.89
CA SER A 56 8.95 1.96 -3.15
C SER A 56 8.87 3.48 -2.97
N SER A 57 8.01 3.95 -2.07
CA SER A 57 7.88 5.36 -1.70
C SER A 57 9.16 5.96 -1.10
N TYR A 58 9.95 5.17 -0.36
CA TYR A 58 11.26 5.61 0.14
C TYR A 58 12.28 5.81 -0.99
N ILE A 59 12.29 4.86 -1.93
CA ILE A 59 13.19 4.89 -3.10
C ILE A 59 12.85 6.07 -4.00
N ARG A 60 11.56 6.35 -4.20
CA ARG A 60 11.08 7.43 -5.06
C ARG A 60 11.44 8.84 -4.56
N VAL A 61 11.56 9.04 -3.24
CA VAL A 61 11.94 10.35 -2.65
C VAL A 61 13.44 10.59 -2.74
N ARG A 62 14.25 9.53 -2.83
CA ARG A 62 15.72 9.60 -2.85
C ARG A 62 16.33 9.52 -4.25
N LYS A 63 15.50 9.41 -5.27
CA LYS A 63 15.88 9.57 -6.67
C LYS A 63 15.56 10.99 -7.09
#